data_AF-A0A1F7VGU5-F1
#
_entry.id   AF-A0A1F7VGU5-F1
#
_cell.length_a   1.000
_cell.length_b   1.000
_cell.length_c   1.000
_cell.angle_alpha   90.00
_cell.angle_beta   90.00
_cell.angle_gamma   90.00
#
_symmetry.space_group_name_H-M   'P 1'
#
loop_
_entity.id
_entity.type
_entity.pdbx_description
1 polymer ?
#
loop_
_entity_poly.entity_id
_entity_poly.type
_entity_poly.pdbx_seq_one_letter_code
_entity_poly.pdbx_strand_id
1 'polypeptide(L)'
;MQEGSAVPEEVKGWNWGAFGLTWIWGIYHGVWISLLSFVPIANIVIWIMLGLKGSEWAWKARKWESVEAFVAAQNKWKPWGIAWLVVAVLLGFLSAMFEQ
;
A
#
# COMPACT_ATOMS: atom_id res chain seq x y z
N MET A 1 19.27 -10.91 0.27
CA MET A 1 17.81 -11.00 0.13
C MET A 1 17.37 -12.23 0.91
N GLN A 2 16.41 -12.14 1.84
CA GLN A 2 15.82 -13.33 2.46
C GLN A 2 14.88 -13.97 1.44
N GLU A 3 15.43 -14.73 0.50
CA GLU A 3 14.65 -15.65 -0.31
C GLU A 3 14.28 -16.82 0.60
N GLY A 4 13.06 -16.84 1.12
CA GLY A 4 12.50 -18.03 1.76
C GLY A 4 12.01 -17.92 3.20
N SER A 5 11.88 -16.74 3.82
CA SER A 5 11.01 -16.67 5.00
C SER A 5 9.57 -16.90 4.53
N ALA A 6 8.96 -17.99 4.99
CA ALA A 6 7.56 -18.26 4.71
C ALA A 6 6.74 -17.02 5.12
N VAL A 7 5.94 -16.49 4.20
CA VAL A 7 5.04 -15.37 4.51
C VAL A 7 3.89 -15.94 5.35
N PRO A 8 3.74 -15.51 6.61
CA PRO A 8 2.63 -15.95 7.45
C PRO A 8 1.28 -15.60 6.81
N GLU A 9 0.25 -16.40 7.06
CA GLU A 9 -1.09 -16.14 6.50
C GLU A 9 -1.64 -14.79 6.99
N GLU A 10 -1.31 -14.37 8.21
CA GLU A 10 -1.72 -13.09 8.81
C GLU A 10 -1.12 -11.87 8.11
N VAL A 11 0.00 -12.05 7.39
CA VAL A 11 0.62 -10.99 6.58
C VAL A 11 -0.11 -10.83 5.25
N LYS A 12 -0.75 -11.89 4.75
CA LYS A 12 -1.43 -11.87 3.46
C LYS A 12 -2.75 -11.10 3.55
N GLY A 13 -3.16 -10.57 2.41
CA GLY A 13 -4.41 -9.84 2.28
C GLY A 13 -4.23 -8.38 1.87
N TRP A 14 -5.36 -7.70 1.70
CA TRP A 14 -5.38 -6.37 1.12
C TRP A 14 -4.75 -5.32 2.03
N ASN A 15 -3.74 -4.63 1.52
CA ASN A 15 -3.05 -3.56 2.22
C ASN A 15 -3.62 -2.19 1.84
N TRP A 16 -4.56 -1.71 2.65
CA TRP A 16 -5.17 -0.39 2.48
C TRP A 16 -4.18 0.77 2.57
N GLY A 17 -3.12 0.63 3.39
CA GLY A 17 -2.08 1.66 3.50
C GLY A 17 -1.27 1.78 2.22
N ALA A 18 -0.79 0.65 1.69
CA ALA A 18 -0.05 0.58 0.44
C ALA A 18 -0.90 1.01 -0.76
N PHE A 19 -2.15 0.56 -0.81
CA PHE A 19 -3.10 0.98 -1.82
C PHE A 19 -3.35 2.49 -1.75
N GLY A 20 -3.80 3.02 -0.62
CA GLY A 20 -4.16 4.44 -0.53
C GLY A 20 -2.98 5.39 -0.70
N LEU A 21 -1.85 5.11 -0.05
CA LEU A 21 -0.74 6.08 0.08
C LEU A 21 0.46 5.79 -0.82
N THR A 22 0.43 4.68 -1.58
CA THR A 22 1.40 4.33 -2.63
C THR A 22 2.86 4.56 -2.27
N TRP A 23 3.49 5.58 -2.87
CA TRP A 23 4.89 5.92 -2.71
C TRP A 23 5.24 6.34 -1.28
N ILE A 24 4.34 7.06 -0.58
CA ILE A 24 4.57 7.50 0.81
C ILE A 24 4.69 6.27 1.72
N TRP A 25 3.73 5.35 1.60
CA TRP A 25 3.76 4.10 2.35
C TRP A 25 4.95 3.22 1.95
N GLY A 26 5.28 3.15 0.65
CA GLY A 26 6.36 2.31 0.16
C GLY A 26 7.75 2.77 0.58
N ILE A 27 8.01 4.09 0.60
CA ILE A 27 9.28 4.64 1.13
C ILE A 27 9.45 4.24 2.60
N TYR A 28 8.41 4.40 3.42
CA TYR A 28 8.48 4.04 4.84
C TYR A 28 8.74 2.54 5.07
N HIS A 29 8.18 1.67 4.23
CA HIS A 29 8.29 0.22 4.37
C HIS A 29 9.41 -0.42 3.52
N GLY A 30 10.18 0.37 2.77
CA GLY A 30 11.23 -0.14 1.87
C GLY A 30 10.70 -0.89 0.64
N VAL A 31 9.47 -0.60 0.21
CA VAL A 31 8.82 -1.20 -0.96
C VAL A 31 8.97 -0.27 -2.16
N TRP A 32 10.18 -0.23 -2.74
CA TRP A 32 10.55 0.73 -3.79
C TRP A 32 9.77 0.62 -5.09
N ILE A 33 9.19 -0.55 -5.38
CA ILE A 33 8.28 -0.73 -6.52
C ILE A 33 7.06 0.21 -6.44
N SER A 34 6.73 0.74 -5.27
CA SER A 34 5.68 1.75 -5.12
C SER A 34 5.97 3.03 -5.93
N LEU A 35 7.23 3.37 -6.17
CA LEU A 35 7.62 4.55 -6.96
C LEU A 35 7.20 4.43 -8.43
N LEU A 36 6.95 3.22 -8.92
CA LEU A 36 6.39 3.03 -10.26
C LEU A 36 4.95 3.56 -10.39
N SER A 37 4.30 3.97 -9.28
CA SER A 37 3.02 4.69 -9.33
C SER A 37 3.12 6.06 -10.03
N PHE A 38 4.33 6.62 -10.18
CA PHE A 38 4.55 7.85 -10.94
C PHE A 38 4.69 7.63 -12.45
N VAL A 39 4.85 6.39 -12.90
CA VAL A 39 4.98 6.07 -14.32
C VAL A 39 3.58 5.97 -14.93
N PRO A 40 3.23 6.83 -15.92
CA PRO A 40 1.96 6.73 -16.62
C PRO A 40 1.76 5.33 -17.21
N ILE A 41 0.51 4.87 -17.34
CA ILE A 41 0.13 3.53 -17.84
C ILE A 41 0.43 2.39 -16.85
N ALA A 42 1.61 2.37 -16.23
CA ALA A 42 1.96 1.40 -15.20
C ALA A 42 1.26 1.68 -13.86
N ASN A 43 0.85 2.94 -13.62
CA ASN A 43 0.37 3.37 -12.32
C ASN A 43 -0.81 2.53 -11.80
N ILE A 44 -1.83 2.25 -12.62
CA ILE A 44 -3.02 1.49 -12.19
C ILE A 44 -2.65 0.07 -11.78
N VAL A 45 -1.81 -0.59 -12.57
CA VAL A 45 -1.37 -1.97 -12.29
C VAL A 45 -0.58 -2.01 -11.00
N ILE A 46 0.39 -1.12 -10.83
CA ILE A 46 1.19 -1.01 -9.59
C ILE A 46 0.31 -0.68 -8.40
N TRP A 47 -0.70 0.17 -8.59
CA TRP A 47 -1.62 0.57 -7.53
C TRP A 47 -2.39 -0.62 -6.97
N ILE A 48 -2.98 -1.43 -7.85
CA ILE A 48 -3.70 -2.65 -7.46
C ILE A 48 -2.73 -3.67 -6.84
N MET A 49 -1.53 -3.82 -7.42
CA MET A 49 -0.52 -4.75 -6.90
C MET A 49 -0.01 -4.37 -5.51
N LEU A 50 0.09 -3.08 -5.19
CA LEU A 50 0.38 -2.61 -3.83
C LEU A 50 -0.74 -3.00 -2.86
N GLY A 51 -2.00 -2.94 -3.28
CA GLY A 51 -3.12 -3.46 -2.49
C GLY A 51 -3.01 -4.96 -2.24
N LEU A 52 -2.75 -5.76 -3.28
CA LEU A 52 -2.73 -7.23 -3.19
C LEU A 52 -1.48 -7.79 -2.50
N LYS A 53 -0.31 -7.23 -2.80
CA LYS A 53 1.01 -7.76 -2.43
C LYS A 53 1.85 -6.83 -1.56
N GLY A 54 1.37 -5.62 -1.28
CA GLY A 54 2.11 -4.65 -0.47
C GLY A 54 2.56 -5.22 0.86
N SER A 55 1.67 -5.91 1.59
CA SER A 55 2.04 -6.53 2.86
C SER A 55 3.16 -7.57 2.72
N GLU A 56 3.11 -8.43 1.71
CA GLU A 56 4.17 -9.41 1.46
C GLU A 56 5.50 -8.74 1.12
N TRP A 57 5.46 -7.69 0.30
CA TRP A 57 6.65 -6.93 -0.08
C TRP A 57 7.26 -6.21 1.13
N ALA A 58 6.44 -5.58 1.98
CA ALA A 58 6.90 -4.91 3.20
C ALA A 58 7.43 -5.90 4.25
N TRP A 59 6.84 -7.09 4.34
CA TRP A 59 7.34 -8.16 5.19
C TRP A 59 8.73 -8.61 4.76
N LYS A 60 8.95 -8.80 3.46
CA LYS A 60 10.24 -9.21 2.90
C LYS A 60 11.29 -8.10 2.87
N ALA A 61 10.87 -6.83 2.91
CA ALA A 61 11.76 -5.67 2.79
C ALA A 61 12.61 -5.41 4.05
N ARG A 62 12.16 -5.81 5.24
CA ARG A 62 12.91 -5.62 6.49
C ARG A 62 12.65 -6.72 7.51
N LYS A 63 13.53 -6.84 8.51
CA LYS A 63 13.33 -7.75 9.63
C LYS A 63 12.30 -7.19 10.60
N TRP A 64 11.44 -8.05 11.11
CA TRP A 64 10.42 -7.74 12.11
C TRP A 64 10.62 -8.64 13.32
N GLU A 65 10.33 -8.12 14.51
CA GLU A 65 10.47 -8.88 15.76
C GLU A 65 9.44 -10.00 15.87
N SER A 66 8.23 -9.76 15.35
CA SER A 66 7.15 -10.74 15.28
C SER A 66 6.14 -10.39 14.18
N VAL A 67 5.22 -11.30 13.90
CA VAL A 67 4.10 -11.08 12.96
C VAL A 67 3.17 -9.99 13.51
N GLU A 68 2.93 -9.99 14.81
CA GLU A 68 2.08 -9.01 15.51
C GLU A 68 2.67 -7.61 15.41
N ALA A 69 4.00 -7.47 15.54
CA ALA A 69 4.69 -6.19 15.37
C ALA A 69 4.50 -5.63 13.94
N PHE A 70 4.56 -6.50 12.92
CA PHE A 70 4.27 -6.12 11.54
C PHE A 70 2.81 -5.71 11.35
N VAL A 71 1.87 -6.53 11.81
CA VAL A 71 0.43 -6.27 11.68
C VAL A 71 0.05 -4.98 12.40
N ALA A 72 0.60 -4.74 13.59
CA ALA A 72 0.40 -3.50 14.34
C ALA A 72 0.92 -2.28 13.56
N ALA A 73 2.07 -2.38 12.89
CA ALA A 73 2.55 -1.33 12.02
C ALA A 73 1.60 -1.09 10.83
N GLN A 74 1.20 -2.13 10.10
CA GLN A 74 0.26 -1.99 8.96
C GLN A 74 -1.10 -1.42 9.38
N ASN A 75 -1.61 -1.80 10.56
CA ASN A 75 -2.85 -1.29 11.11
C ASN A 75 -2.81 0.22 11.43
N LYS A 76 -1.63 0.78 11.73
CA LYS A 76 -1.47 2.24 11.88
C LYS A 76 -1.61 2.97 10.54
N TRP A 77 -1.24 2.33 9.42
CA TRP A 77 -1.30 2.91 8.07
C TRP A 77 -2.66 2.75 7.39
N LYS A 78 -3.36 1.66 7.69
CA LYS A 78 -4.70 1.34 7.15
C LYS A 78 -5.69 2.53 7.18
N PRO A 79 -5.94 3.22 8.31
CA PRO A 79 -6.93 4.29 8.34
C PRO A 79 -6.53 5.47 7.44
N TRP A 80 -5.25 5.82 7.36
CA TRP A 80 -4.77 6.90 6.50
C TRP A 80 -4.91 6.56 5.02
N GLY A 81 -4.65 5.31 4.64
CA GLY A 81 -4.88 4.85 3.27
C GLY A 81 -6.34 4.92 2.86
N ILE A 82 -7.26 4.51 3.74
CA ILE A 82 -8.71 4.59 3.50
C ILE A 82 -9.17 6.05 3.44
N ALA A 83 -8.76 6.88 4.40
CA ALA A 83 -9.14 8.29 4.44
C ALA A 83 -8.70 9.03 3.17
N TRP A 84 -7.46 8.80 2.73
CA TRP A 84 -6.96 9.41 1.49
C TRP A 84 -7.76 8.97 0.26
N LEU A 85 -8.07 7.67 0.15
CA LEU A 85 -8.90 7.16 -0.94
C LEU A 85 -10.29 7.82 -0.97
N VAL A 86 -10.95 7.94 0.19
CA VAL A 86 -12.26 8.58 0.29
C VAL A 86 -12.19 10.04 -0.14
N VAL A 87 -11.20 10.79 0.34
CA VAL A 87 -10.98 12.19 -0.06
C VAL A 87 -10.75 12.30 -1.57
N ALA A 88 -9.90 11.45 -2.15
CA ALA A 88 -9.62 11.48 -3.58
C ALA A 88 -10.88 11.19 -4.43
N VAL A 89 -11.70 10.23 -4.02
CA VAL A 89 -12.97 9.91 -4.71
C VAL A 89 -13.96 11.07 -4.61
N LEU A 90 -14.10 11.69 -3.43
CA LEU A 90 -15.00 12.83 -3.24
C LEU A 90 -14.56 14.04 -4.06
N LEU A 91 -13.26 14.35 -4.10
CA LEU A 91 -12.72 15.43 -4.91
C LEU A 91 -12.89 15.16 -6.42
N GLY A 92 -12.64 13.93 -6.86
CA GLY A 92 -12.84 13.53 -8.25
C GLY A 92 -14.31 13.64 -8.69
N PHE A 93 -15.23 13.19 -7.83
CA PHE A 93 -16.66 13.34 -8.07
C PHE A 93 -17.08 14.81 -8.13
N LEU A 94 -16.59 15.63 -7.18
CA LEU A 94 -16.89 17.06 -7.14
C LEU A 94 -16.39 17.79 -8.39
N SER A 95 -15.16 17.49 -8.85
CA SER A 95 -14.61 18.05 -10.10
C SER A 95 -15.54 17.74 -11.28
N ALA A 96 -15.95 16.48 -11.42
CA ALA A 96 -16.84 16.04 -12.50
C ALA A 96 -18.24 16.69 -12.48
N MET A 97 -18.69 17.18 -11.31
CA MET A 97 -19.95 17.94 -11.20
C MET A 97 -19.82 19.40 -11.64
N PHE A 98 -18.65 20.03 -11.46
CA PHE A 98 -18.42 21.43 -11.85
C PHE A 98 -18.00 21.59 -13.32
N GLU A 99 -17.59 20.50 -13.97
CA GLU A 99 -17.23 20.47 -15.40
C GLU A 99 -18.45 20.28 -16.34
N GLN A 100 -19.67 20.26 -15.79
CA GLN A 100 -20.96 20.20 -16.51
C GLN A 100 -21.69 21.54 -16.47
#